data_AF-A0A0D6KQH8-F1
#
_entry.id   AF-A0A0D6KQH8-F1
#
_cell.length_a   1.000
_cell.length_b   1.000
_cell.length_c   1.000
_cell.angle_alpha   90.00
_cell.angle_beta   90.00
_cell.angle_gamma   90.00
#
_symmetry.space_group_name_H-M   'P 1'
#
loop_
_entity.id
_entity.type
_entity.pdbx_description
1 polymer ?
#
loop_
_entity_poly.entity_id
_entity_poly.type
_entity_poly.pdbx_seq_one_letter_code
_entity_poly.pdbx_strand_id
1 'polypeptide(L)'
;MSAKTFDIAYLSDNLADLLSDIQNHVEVTLTHQGVPLAKVLPLSSEEKPTVAKVGLNDALEPRVAGFWQGKVKIADDFDETSEEVIATFYGDE
;
A
#
# COMPACT_ATOMS: atom_id res chain seq x y z
N MET A 1 8.56 20.64 17.00
CA MET A 1 8.59 19.17 17.12
C MET A 1 9.99 18.72 16.74
N SER A 2 10.73 18.05 17.62
CA SER A 2 12.07 17.55 17.30
C SER A 2 11.93 16.29 16.47
N ALA A 3 12.48 16.25 15.25
CA ALA A 3 12.42 15.06 14.40
C ALA A 3 13.24 13.93 15.04
N LYS A 4 12.60 12.79 15.30
CA LYS A 4 13.31 11.58 15.78
C LYS A 4 13.82 10.78 14.60
N THR A 5 15.01 10.21 14.77
CA THR A 5 15.70 9.45 13.72
C THR A 5 16.15 8.11 14.27
N PHE A 6 15.89 7.05 13.51
CA PHE A 6 16.35 5.69 13.82
C PHE A 6 17.14 5.13 12.63
N ASP A 7 18.28 4.51 12.92
CA ASP A 7 19.02 3.77 11.91
C ASP A 7 18.54 2.32 11.89
N ILE A 8 18.15 1.83 10.71
CA ILE A 8 17.61 0.50 10.53
C ILE A 8 18.60 -0.61 10.90
N ALA A 9 19.91 -0.32 10.92
CA ALA A 9 20.93 -1.27 11.34
C ALA A 9 20.81 -1.65 12.83
N TYR A 10 20.21 -0.79 13.65
CA TYR A 10 20.04 -0.99 15.10
C TYR A 10 18.58 -1.08 15.52
N LEU A 11 17.68 -1.36 14.57
CA LEU A 11 16.24 -1.43 14.84
C LEU A 11 15.86 -2.61 15.73
N SER A 12 16.64 -3.69 15.75
CA SER A 12 16.39 -4.82 16.65
C SER A 12 16.37 -4.39 18.12
N ASP A 13 17.22 -3.45 18.48
CA ASP A 13 17.43 -3.05 19.88
C ASP A 13 16.48 -1.91 20.29
N ASN A 14 15.98 -1.15 19.32
CA ASN A 14 15.18 0.06 19.54
C ASN A 14 13.78 -0.03 18.91
N LEU A 15 13.32 -1.23 18.54
CA LEU A 15 12.02 -1.44 17.88
C LEU A 15 10.86 -0.95 18.75
N ALA A 16 10.92 -1.22 20.05
CA ALA A 16 9.87 -0.83 20.99
C ALA A 16 9.70 0.69 21.06
N ASP A 17 10.81 1.41 21.07
CA ASP A 17 10.82 2.88 21.07
C ASP A 17 10.26 3.44 19.77
N LEU A 18 10.66 2.87 18.61
CA LEU A 18 10.09 3.24 17.31
C LEU A 18 8.56 3.07 17.30
N LEU A 19 8.07 1.91 17.73
CA LEU A 19 6.63 1.62 17.73
C LEU A 19 5.87 2.55 18.68
N SER A 20 6.44 2.84 19.86
CA SER A 20 5.89 3.79 20.81
C SER A 20 5.79 5.20 20.20
N ASP A 21 6.84 5.65 19.51
CA ASP A 21 6.85 6.95 18.84
C ASP A 21 5.79 7.05 17.73
N ILE A 22 5.64 5.98 16.94
CA ILE A 22 4.59 5.92 15.91
C ILE A 22 3.19 5.97 16.53
N GLN A 23 2.95 5.21 17.62
CA GLN A 23 1.67 5.23 18.33
C GLN A 23 1.35 6.61 18.92
N ASN A 24 2.37 7.32 19.41
CA ASN A 24 2.24 8.67 19.94
C ASN A 24 2.19 9.76 18.85
N HIS A 25 2.03 9.38 17.59
CA HIS A 25 1.92 10.30 16.45
C HIS A 25 3.14 11.22 16.32
N VAL A 26 4.33 10.67 16.62
CA VAL A 26 5.61 11.36 16.41
C VAL A 26 6.10 11.06 14.99
N GLU A 27 6.57 12.10 14.31
CA GLU A 27 7.21 11.96 13.00
C GLU A 27 8.61 11.36 13.16
N VAL A 28 8.87 10.27 12.44
CA VAL A 28 10.12 9.51 12.54
C VAL A 28 10.81 9.40 11.18
N THR A 29 12.12 9.65 11.14
CA THR A 29 12.96 9.40 9.97
C THR A 29 13.72 8.09 10.13
N LEU A 30 13.61 7.21 9.15
CA LEU A 30 14.40 5.98 9.08
C LEU A 30 15.62 6.22 8.20
N THR A 31 16.80 5.93 8.74
CA THR A 31 18.08 6.04 8.06
C THR A 31 18.75 4.67 7.94
N HIS A 32 19.72 4.54 7.05
CA HIS A 32 20.68 3.44 7.04
C HIS A 32 22.08 4.01 6.92
N GLN A 33 22.92 3.77 7.92
CA GLN A 33 24.28 4.32 7.97
C GLN A 33 24.30 5.85 7.81
N GLY A 34 23.33 6.54 8.41
CA GLY A 34 23.16 7.98 8.32
C GLY A 34 22.52 8.50 7.02
N VAL A 35 22.22 7.65 6.05
CA VAL A 35 21.50 8.03 4.82
C VAL A 35 19.98 7.92 5.06
N PRO A 36 19.18 8.98 4.88
CA PRO A 36 17.73 8.91 5.03
C PRO A 36 17.09 8.06 3.93
N LEU A 37 16.27 7.10 4.34
CA LEU A 37 15.57 6.16 3.44
C LEU A 37 14.07 6.43 3.38
N ALA A 38 13.44 6.63 4.53
CA ALA A 38 11.99 6.76 4.63
C ALA A 38 11.60 7.68 5.78
N LYS A 39 10.38 8.20 5.70
CA LYS A 39 9.76 9.01 6.76
C LYS A 39 8.43 8.38 7.14
N VAL A 40 8.25 8.10 8.42
CA VAL A 40 7.01 7.58 8.98
C VAL A 40 6.20 8.77 9.49
N LEU A 41 5.04 8.97 8.87
CA LEU A 41 4.09 10.02 9.22
C LEU A 41 2.98 9.43 10.10
N PRO A 42 2.53 10.16 11.13
CA PRO A 42 1.35 9.77 11.89
C PRO A 42 0.13 9.69 10.98
N LEU A 43 -0.62 8.59 11.06
CA LEU A 43 -1.92 8.51 10.41
C LEU A 43 -2.92 9.32 11.24
N SER A 44 -3.28 10.51 10.77
CA SER A 44 -4.40 11.26 11.34
C SER A 44 -5.66 10.40 11.21
N SER A 45 -6.27 10.02 12.33
CA SER A 45 -7.46 9.15 12.38
C SER A 45 -8.71 9.73 11.71
N GLU A 46 -8.61 10.93 11.11
CA GLU A 46 -9.69 11.54 10.33
C GLU A 46 -9.68 11.11 8.85
N GLU A 47 -8.63 10.44 8.39
CA GLU A 47 -8.59 9.85 7.05
C GLU A 47 -9.02 8.38 7.13
N LYS A 48 -10.29 8.13 6.77
CA LYS A 48 -10.78 6.78 6.43
C LYS A 48 -9.77 6.09 5.50
N PRO A 49 -9.61 4.75 5.55
CA PRO A 49 -8.63 4.04 4.75
C PRO A 49 -8.99 4.14 3.26
N THR A 50 -8.54 5.21 2.61
CA THR A 50 -8.42 5.26 1.17
C THR A 50 -7.25 4.37 0.81
N VAL A 51 -7.58 3.16 0.36
CA VAL A 51 -6.75 2.24 -0.42
C VAL A 51 -5.60 3.02 -1.08
N ALA A 52 -4.38 2.87 -0.56
CA ALA A 52 -3.21 3.52 -1.12
C ALA A 52 -2.95 2.90 -2.51
N LYS A 53 -3.54 3.52 -3.53
CA LYS A 53 -3.13 3.35 -4.91
C LYS A 53 -1.69 3.81 -4.99
N VAL A 54 -0.81 2.90 -5.38
CA VAL A 54 0.54 3.19 -5.86
C VAL A 54 0.49 4.42 -6.78
N GLY A 55 1.06 5.54 -6.33
CA GLY A 55 1.35 6.73 -7.13
C GLY A 55 0.18 7.38 -7.87
N LEU A 56 -0.91 7.72 -7.16
CA LEU A 56 -1.99 8.54 -7.72
C LEU A 56 -1.98 9.95 -7.13
N ASN A 57 -0.83 10.63 -7.23
CA ASN A 57 -0.79 12.08 -7.04
C ASN A 57 -1.18 12.73 -8.37
N ASP A 58 -2.00 13.76 -8.25
CA ASP A 58 -2.76 14.46 -9.28
C ASP A 58 -4.07 13.76 -9.67
N ALA A 59 -5.14 14.55 -9.64
CA ALA A 59 -6.46 14.21 -10.13
C ALA A 59 -6.37 13.86 -11.62
N LEU A 60 -5.98 12.63 -11.92
CA LEU A 60 -6.00 12.11 -13.28
C LEU A 60 -7.46 12.05 -13.72
N GLU A 61 -7.78 12.81 -14.77
CA GLU A 61 -9.07 12.73 -15.44
C GLU A 61 -9.42 11.25 -15.70
N PRO A 62 -10.72 10.89 -15.68
CA PRO A 62 -11.15 9.53 -15.99
C PRO A 62 -10.43 9.02 -17.25
N ARG A 63 -9.84 7.83 -17.17
CA ARG A 63 -9.10 7.26 -18.30
C ARG A 63 -9.99 7.28 -19.54
N VAL A 64 -9.54 7.95 -20.60
CA VAL A 64 -10.24 7.95 -21.88
C VAL A 64 -10.15 6.54 -22.46
N ALA A 65 -11.30 5.91 -22.68
CA ALA A 65 -11.38 4.60 -23.30
C ALA A 65 -10.68 4.63 -24.68
N GLY A 66 -9.92 3.59 -25.01
CA GLY A 66 -9.24 3.47 -26.31
C GLY A 66 -7.76 3.88 -26.34
N PHE A 67 -7.16 4.28 -25.21
CA PHE A 67 -5.72 4.62 -25.15
C PHE A 67 -4.77 3.39 -25.17
N TRP A 68 -5.31 2.17 -25.05
CA TRP A 68 -4.52 0.95 -25.19
C TRP A 68 -4.21 0.71 -26.68
N GLN A 69 -2.94 0.76 -27.06
CA GLN A 69 -2.53 0.34 -28.40
C GLN A 69 -2.80 -1.15 -28.58
N GLY A 70 -3.73 -1.49 -29.46
CA GLY A 70 -4.08 -2.87 -29.79
C GLY A 70 -5.59 -3.12 -29.77
N LYS A 71 -5.99 -4.33 -30.16
CA LYS A 71 -7.39 -4.79 -30.06
C LYS A 71 -7.49 -5.67 -28.83
N VAL A 72 -8.21 -5.21 -27.81
CA VAL A 72 -8.61 -6.09 -26.70
C VAL A 72 -9.74 -6.98 -27.22
N LYS A 73 -9.52 -8.29 -27.23
CA LYS A 73 -10.58 -9.27 -27.46
C LYS A 73 -10.98 -9.83 -26.10
N ILE A 74 -12.21 -9.56 -25.70
CA ILE A 74 -12.84 -10.15 -24.52
C ILE A 74 -13.63 -11.35 -25.05
N ALA A 75 -13.53 -12.49 -24.37
CA ALA A 75 -14.34 -13.65 -24.72
C ALA A 75 -15.79 -13.44 -24.27
N ASP A 76 -16.74 -14.04 -24.97
CA ASP A 76 -18.18 -13.84 -24.68
C ASP A 76 -18.57 -14.36 -23.28
N ASP A 77 -17.77 -15.27 -22.73
CA ASP A 77 -17.93 -15.92 -21.43
C ASP A 77 -17.09 -15.30 -20.31
N PHE A 78 -16.49 -14.12 -20.50
CA PHE A 78 -15.56 -13.53 -19.51
C PHE A 78 -16.20 -13.31 -18.13
N ASP A 79 -17.48 -12.94 -18.09
CA ASP A 79 -18.22 -12.71 -16.85
C ASP A 79 -18.88 -14.01 -16.32
N GLU A 80 -18.74 -15.13 -17.03
CA GLU A 80 -19.29 -16.43 -16.63
C GLU A 80 -18.24 -17.22 -15.83
N THR A 81 -18.59 -17.61 -14.60
CA THR A 81 -17.73 -18.44 -13.76
C THR A 81 -18.13 -19.92 -13.91
N SER A 82 -17.19 -20.78 -14.30
CA SER A 82 -17.42 -22.23 -14.44
C SER A 82 -17.82 -22.89 -13.11
N GLU A 83 -18.75 -23.84 -13.16
CA GLU A 83 -19.20 -24.62 -12.00
C GLU A 83 -18.06 -25.42 -11.35
N GLU A 84 -17.09 -25.90 -12.14
CA GLU A 84 -15.89 -26.60 -11.63
C GLU A 84 -15.05 -25.69 -10.70
N VAL A 85 -14.89 -24.43 -11.10
CA VAL A 85 -14.18 -23.43 -10.30
C VAL A 85 -14.94 -23.18 -9.02
N ILE A 86 -16.27 -23.05 -9.09
CA ILE A 86 -17.14 -22.86 -7.92
C ILE A 86 -17.05 -24.07 -6.97
N ALA A 87 -17.14 -25.30 -7.48
CA ALA A 87 -17.08 -26.54 -6.71
C ALA A 87 -15.76 -26.68 -5.93
N THR A 88 -14.63 -26.27 -6.55
CA THR A 88 -13.31 -26.25 -5.90
C THR A 88 -13.29 -25.39 -4.63
N PHE A 89 -14.04 -24.28 -4.58
CA PHE A 89 -14.12 -23.42 -3.39
C PHE A 89 -14.97 -24.02 -2.26
N TYR A 90 -15.94 -24.88 -2.60
CA TYR A 90 -16.83 -25.52 -1.63
C TYR A 90 -16.40 -26.94 -1.24
N GLY A 91 -15.37 -27.49 -1.90
CA GLY A 91 -14.85 -28.83 -1.61
C GLY A 91 -15.73 -29.95 -2.15
N ASP A 92 -16.55 -29.65 -3.16
CA ASP A 92 -17.29 -30.67 -3.90
C ASP A 92 -16.35 -31.27 -4.96
N GLU A 93 -16.00 -32.55 -4.80
CA GLU A 93 -15.28 -33.38 -5.79
C GLU A 93 -16.25 -34.21 -6.65
#